data_AF-A0A1F5CTM9-F1
#
_entry.id   AF-A0A1F5CTM9-F1
#
_cell.length_a   1.000
_cell.length_b   1.000
_cell.length_c   1.000
_cell.angle_alpha   90.00
_cell.angle_beta   90.00
_cell.angle_gamma   90.00
#
_symmetry.space_group_name_H-M   'P 1'
#
loop_
_entity.id
_entity.type
_entity.pdbx_description
1 polymer ?
#
loop_
_entity_poly.entity_id
_entity_poly.type
_entity_poly.pdbx_seq_one_letter_code
_entity_poly.pdbx_strand_id
1 'polypeptide(L)'
;MHNLGLIDFDIDAKPFDWAVKFDEKAKQCLISGSHEGLINYLELGKEARYAVPTQDYYLPMIYAIGLQRKEDSLKFIHEGFQHGSVSMRAFQIG
;
A
#
# COMPACT_ATOMS: atom_id res chain seq x y z
N MET A 1 1.02 2.26 3.33
CA MET A 1 0.21 2.21 4.57
C MET A 1 0.79 3.21 5.52
N HIS A 2 -0.03 4.09 6.08
CA HIS A 2 0.50 5.22 6.83
C HIS A 2 -0.49 5.65 7.91
N ASN A 3 -0.37 5.02 9.09
CA ASN A 3 -1.18 5.39 10.25
C ASN A 3 -0.28 5.81 11.41
N LEU A 4 -0.09 7.12 11.53
CA LEU A 4 0.70 7.72 12.61
C LEU A 4 -0.02 7.65 13.97
N GLY A 5 -1.35 7.49 14.00
CA GLY A 5 -2.10 7.33 15.24
C GLY A 5 -1.87 5.99 15.94
N LEU A 6 -1.32 5.00 15.22
CA LEU A 6 -0.94 3.68 15.73
C LEU A 6 0.57 3.41 15.55
N ILE A 7 1.38 4.46 15.46
CA ILE A 7 2.82 4.34 15.24
C ILE A 7 3.50 3.68 16.44
N ASP A 8 4.48 2.80 16.17
CA ASP A 8 5.49 2.43 17.15
C ASP A 8 6.74 3.30 16.91
N PHE A 9 7.23 3.98 17.94
CA PHE A 9 8.37 4.88 17.80
C PHE A 9 9.70 4.15 17.61
N ASP A 10 9.75 2.84 17.85
CA ASP A 10 10.88 2.01 17.40
C ASP A 10 10.81 1.84 15.87
N ILE A 11 11.86 2.27 15.17
CA ILE A 11 11.94 2.18 13.71
C ILE A 11 11.91 0.73 13.21
N ASP A 12 12.47 -0.19 14.00
CA ASP A 12 12.59 -1.62 13.68
C ASP A 12 11.44 -2.44 14.31
N ALA A 13 10.40 -1.77 14.81
CA ALA A 13 9.23 -2.40 15.37
C ALA A 13 8.62 -3.43 14.41
N LYS A 14 8.21 -4.57 14.97
CA LYS A 14 7.55 -5.62 14.19
C LYS A 14 6.29 -5.05 13.52
N PRO A 15 6.06 -5.34 12.22
CA PRO A 15 4.88 -4.86 11.52
C PRO A 15 3.59 -5.37 12.16
N PHE A 16 2.57 -4.52 12.25
CA PHE A 16 1.26 -4.97 12.69
C PHE A 16 0.62 -5.90 11.66
N ASP A 17 -0.04 -6.95 12.12
CA ASP A 17 -0.69 -7.93 11.25
C ASP A 17 -1.69 -7.29 10.27
N TRP A 18 -2.43 -6.27 10.73
CA TRP A 18 -3.38 -5.55 9.88
C TRP A 18 -2.67 -4.74 8.78
N ALA A 19 -1.47 -4.19 9.07
CA ALA A 19 -0.70 -3.40 8.13
C ALA A 19 -0.14 -4.30 7.02
N VAL A 20 0.41 -5.46 7.39
CA VAL A 20 0.88 -6.50 6.47
C VAL A 20 -0.27 -7.01 5.60
N LYS A 21 -1.42 -7.34 6.21
CA LYS A 21 -2.57 -7.86 5.47
C LYS A 21 -3.08 -6.91 4.40
N PHE A 22 -3.23 -5.64 4.72
CA PHE A 22 -3.73 -4.68 3.74
C PHE A 22 -2.68 -4.34 2.66
N ASP A 23 -1.40 -4.24 3.04
CA ASP A 23 -0.29 -4.07 2.08
C ASP A 23 -0.20 -5.22 1.07
N GLU A 24 -0.35 -6.46 1.53
CA GLU A 24 -0.34 -7.62 0.64
C GLU A 24 -1.57 -7.61 -0.30
N LYS A 25 -2.75 -7.21 0.17
CA LYS A 25 -3.92 -7.06 -0.71
C LYS A 25 -3.72 -5.99 -1.77
N ALA A 26 -3.16 -4.84 -1.40
CA ALA A 26 -2.80 -3.80 -2.36
C ALA A 26 -1.77 -4.30 -3.38
N LYS A 27 -0.75 -5.06 -2.92
CA LYS A 27 0.22 -5.74 -3.79
C LYS A 27 -0.45 -6.67 -4.79
N GLN A 28 -1.40 -7.49 -4.35
CA GLN A 28 -2.14 -8.40 -5.25
C GLN A 28 -2.97 -7.66 -6.29
N CYS A 29 -3.56 -6.52 -5.94
CA CYS A 29 -4.24 -5.67 -6.92
C CYS A 29 -3.27 -5.06 -7.94
N LEU A 30 -2.07 -4.63 -7.50
CA LEU A 30 -1.01 -4.14 -8.40
C LEU A 30 -0.57 -5.24 -9.39
N ILE A 31 -0.30 -6.45 -8.88
CA ILE A 31 0.16 -7.60 -9.69
C ILE A 31 -0.91 -8.01 -10.71
N SER A 32 -2.18 -8.04 -10.30
CA SER A 32 -3.29 -8.43 -11.17
C SER A 32 -3.76 -7.33 -12.11
N GLY A 33 -3.20 -6.12 -12.02
CA GLY A 33 -3.69 -4.96 -12.77
C GLY A 33 -5.10 -4.53 -12.37
N SER A 34 -5.58 -4.92 -11.18
CA SER A 34 -6.90 -4.55 -10.67
C SER A 34 -6.89 -3.12 -10.15
N HIS A 35 -7.00 -2.16 -11.08
CA HIS A 35 -7.09 -0.73 -10.74
C HIS A 35 -8.35 -0.44 -9.93
N GLU A 36 -9.47 -1.09 -10.24
CA GLU A 36 -10.73 -0.94 -9.50
C GLU A 36 -10.59 -1.33 -8.03
N GLY A 37 -9.89 -2.42 -7.72
CA GLY A 37 -9.62 -2.83 -6.34
C GLY A 37 -8.77 -1.81 -5.57
N LEU A 38 -7.84 -1.12 -6.25
CA LEU A 38 -7.03 -0.07 -5.63
C LEU A 38 -7.79 1.23 -5.43
N ILE A 39 -8.72 1.57 -6.33
CA ILE A 39 -9.62 2.72 -6.20
C ILE A 39 -10.63 2.48 -5.06
N ASN A 40 -11.24 1.30 -5.03
CA ASN A 40 -12.21 0.88 -4.03
C ASN A 40 -11.55 0.17 -2.84
N TYR A 41 -10.38 0.65 -2.39
CA TYR A 41 -9.54 -0.04 -1.42
C TYR A 41 -10.23 -0.35 -0.06
N LEU A 42 -11.30 0.38 0.29
CA LEU A 42 -12.12 0.09 1.47
C LEU A 42 -12.81 -1.28 1.40
N GLU A 43 -13.00 -1.82 0.21
CA GLU A 43 -13.56 -3.15 -0.04
C GLU A 43 -12.51 -4.27 0.11
N LEU A 44 -11.21 -3.91 0.10
CA LEU A 44 -10.14 -4.89 0.32
C LEU A 44 -10.13 -5.41 1.76
N GLY A 45 -10.85 -4.79 2.69
CA GLY A 45 -11.07 -5.34 4.03
C GLY A 45 -11.19 -4.27 5.09
N LYS A 46 -11.62 -4.68 6.29
CA LYS A 46 -11.79 -3.78 7.43
C LYS A 46 -10.50 -3.06 7.82
N GLU A 47 -9.34 -3.67 7.54
CA GLU A 47 -8.02 -3.13 7.80
C GLU A 47 -7.73 -1.85 7.00
N ALA A 48 -8.39 -1.64 5.86
CA ALA A 48 -8.23 -0.47 5.00
C ALA A 48 -8.45 0.85 5.75
N ARG A 49 -9.44 0.88 6.66
CA ARG A 49 -9.75 2.05 7.49
C ARG A 49 -8.62 2.42 8.46
N TYR A 50 -7.83 1.43 8.87
CA TYR A 50 -6.66 1.65 9.70
C TYR A 50 -5.43 1.96 8.85
N ALA A 51 -5.28 1.34 7.69
CA ALA A 51 -4.08 1.49 6.86
C ALA A 51 -4.00 2.80 6.08
N VAL A 52 -5.15 3.41 5.79
CA VAL A 52 -5.29 4.69 5.08
C VAL A 52 -6.27 5.59 5.86
N PRO A 53 -5.85 6.16 7.01
CA PRO A 53 -6.72 7.02 7.81
C PRO A 53 -7.15 8.30 7.07
N THR A 54 -6.23 8.84 6.28
CA THR A 54 -6.50 9.87 5.26
C THR A 54 -5.91 9.42 3.93
N GLN A 55 -6.45 9.93 2.84
CA GLN A 55 -6.10 9.47 1.50
C GLN A 55 -4.76 10.02 0.98
N ASP A 56 -4.22 11.06 1.61
CA ASP A 56 -3.09 11.85 1.10
C ASP A 56 -1.85 11.01 0.78
N TYR A 57 -1.56 10.00 1.61
CA TYR A 57 -0.40 9.10 1.44
C TYR A 57 -0.66 7.93 0.48
N TYR A 58 -1.93 7.70 0.11
CA TYR A 58 -2.34 6.62 -0.78
C TYR A 58 -2.56 7.10 -2.21
N LEU A 59 -3.07 8.32 -2.39
CA LEU A 59 -3.35 8.91 -3.70
C LEU A 59 -2.14 8.97 -4.65
N PRO A 60 -0.89 9.26 -4.22
CA PRO A 60 0.26 9.27 -5.11
C PRO A 60 0.45 7.94 -5.86
N MET A 61 0.17 6.81 -5.21
CA MET A 61 0.18 5.49 -5.83
C MET A 61 -0.88 5.40 -6.94
N ILE A 62 -2.09 5.90 -6.70
CA ILE A 62 -3.17 5.89 -7.69
C ILE A 62 -2.82 6.73 -8.91
N TYR A 63 -2.20 7.90 -8.73
CA TYR A 63 -1.73 8.71 -9.86
C TYR A 63 -0.68 7.97 -10.70
N ALA A 64 0.27 7.30 -10.07
CA ALA A 64 1.29 6.53 -10.79
C ALA A 64 0.67 5.39 -11.61
N ILE A 65 -0.30 4.68 -11.04
CA ILE A 65 -1.00 3.57 -11.70
C ILE A 65 -1.92 4.06 -12.81
N GLY A 66 -2.53 5.23 -12.66
CA GLY A 66 -3.35 5.85 -13.71
C GLY A 66 -2.57 6.16 -15.00
N LEU A 67 -1.24 6.18 -14.94
CA LEU A 67 -0.36 6.35 -16.10
C LEU A 67 0.09 5.02 -16.73
N GLN A 68 -0.20 3.88 -16.10
CA GLN A 68 0.20 2.55 -16.57
C GLN A 68 -0.47 2.19 -17.90
N ARG A 69 0.33 1.80 -18.89
CA ARG A 69 -0.13 1.19 -20.14
C ARG A 69 -0.15 -0.33 -20.04
N LYS A 70 -0.82 -0.98 -21.00
CA LYS A 70 -0.96 -2.45 -21.01
C LYS A 70 0.37 -3.18 -21.14
N GLU A 71 1.32 -2.56 -21.81
CA GLU A 71 2.66 -3.06 -22.07
C GLU A 71 3.67 -2.75 -20.94
N ASP A 72 3.32 -1.87 -20.01
CA ASP A 72 4.22 -1.45 -18.95
C ASP A 72 4.37 -2.55 -17.89
N SER A 73 5.61 -2.92 -17.59
CA SER A 73 5.92 -3.90 -16.55
C SER A 73 5.83 -3.28 -15.15
N LEU A 74 5.36 -4.06 -14.18
CA LEU A 74 5.42 -3.71 -12.76
C LEU A 74 6.66 -4.34 -12.13
N LYS A 75 7.45 -3.53 -11.41
CA LYS A 75 8.59 -4.01 -10.62
C LYS A 75 8.50 -3.47 -9.19
N PHE A 76 8.62 -4.35 -8.21
CA PHE A 76 8.82 -3.94 -6.81
C PHE A 76 10.29 -3.65 -6.55
N ILE A 77 10.60 -2.44 -6.10
CA ILE A 77 11.96 -1.96 -5.82
C ILE A 77 12.31 -2.23 -4.35
N HIS A 78 11.35 -2.03 -3.46
CA HIS A 78 11.51 -2.25 -2.03
C HIS A 78 10.21 -2.76 -1.42
N GLU A 79 10.36 -3.68 -0.46
CA GLU A 79 9.27 -4.20 0.36
C GLU A 79 9.77 -4.22 1.81
N GLY A 80 9.00 -3.64 2.72
CA GLY A 80 9.41 -3.48 4.10
C GLY A 80 8.44 -2.61 4.87
N PHE A 81 8.63 -2.55 6.17
CA PHE A 81 7.85 -1.75 7.09
C PHE A 81 8.78 -1.09 8.09
N GLN A 82 8.39 0.10 8.53
CA GLN A 82 9.01 0.81 9.64
C GLN A 82 7.92 1.18 10.65
N HIS A 83 8.33 1.38 11.90
CA HIS A 83 7.44 1.89 12.95
C HIS A 83 6.15 1.07 13.15
N GLY A 84 6.19 -0.22 12.80
CA GLY A 84 5.06 -1.16 12.84
C GLY A 84 3.95 -0.91 11.80
N SER A 85 3.61 0.35 11.49
CA SER A 85 2.43 0.74 10.71
C SER A 85 2.74 1.39 9.36
N VAL A 86 4.01 1.73 9.09
CA VAL A 86 4.43 2.44 7.88
C VAL A 86 4.98 1.44 6.86
N SER A 87 4.20 1.18 5.81
CA SER A 87 4.71 0.37 4.68
C SER A 87 5.65 1.21 3.84
N MET A 88 6.83 0.67 3.58
CA MET A 88 7.88 1.25 2.75
C MET A 88 7.84 0.71 1.31
N ARG A 89 6.75 0.05 0.92
CA ARG A 89 6.60 -0.52 -0.43
C ARG A 89 6.87 0.52 -1.51
N ALA A 90 7.85 0.25 -2.36
CA ALA A 90 8.18 1.04 -3.53
C ALA A 90 8.08 0.17 -4.78
N PHE A 91 7.48 0.72 -5.84
CA PHE A 91 7.34 0.05 -7.11
C PHE A 91 7.60 1.03 -8.26
N GLN A 92 7.88 0.47 -9.42
CA GLN A 92 8.05 1.16 -10.70
C GLN A 92 7.10 0.53 -11.72
N ILE A 93 6.58 1.38 -12.59
CA ILE A 93 5.77 1.00 -13.76
C ILE A 93 6.54 1.46 -15.00
N GLY A 94 6.68 0.56 -15.99
CA GLY A 94 7.51 0.74 -17.19
C GLY A 94 8.98 0.35 -16.98
#